data_AF-A0A7W5DTJ4-F1
#
_entry.id   AF-A0A7W5DTJ4-F1
#
_cell.length_a   1.000
_cell.length_b   1.000
_cell.length_c   1.000
_cell.angle_alpha   90.00
_cell.angle_beta   90.00
_cell.angle_gamma   90.00
#
_symmetry.space_group_name_H-M   'P 1'
#
loop_
_entity.id
_entity.type
_entity.pdbx_description
1 polymer ?
#
loop_
_entity_poly.entity_id
_entity_poly.type
_entity_poly.pdbx_seq_one_letter_code
_entity_poly.pdbx_strand_id
1 'polypeptide(L)' 'MGDGSIKDNGDYGKAIIQYLEGRGISWIWWVYDPQWTPGMIESWKTFKLTDCGKFFEKAAKGEIDK' A
#
# COMPACT_ATOMS: atom_id res chain seq x y z
N MET A 1 -6.29 6.81 -6.36
CA MET A 1 -6.46 6.11 -5.08
C MET A 1 -7.66 6.63 -4.25
N GLY A 2 -8.77 6.97 -4.89
CA GLY A 2 -10.07 7.11 -4.22
C GLY A 2 -10.95 6.03 -4.81
N ASP A 3 -11.68 5.29 -3.96
CA ASP A 3 -12.61 4.17 -4.24
C ASP A 3 -12.15 2.95 -5.07
N GLY A 4 -11.13 3.09 -5.94
CA GLY A 4 -10.69 2.04 -6.85
C GLY A 4 -9.88 0.93 -6.18
N SER A 5 -10.26 -0.31 -6.48
CA SER A 5 -9.55 -1.52 -6.06
C SER A 5 -8.09 -1.55 -6.55
N ILE A 6 -7.25 -2.40 -5.95
CA ILE A 6 -5.89 -2.66 -6.46
C ILE A 6 -5.87 -3.05 -7.95
N LYS A 7 -6.98 -3.57 -8.49
CA LYS A 7 -7.08 -3.93 -9.90
C LYS A 7 -6.92 -2.73 -10.84
N ASP A 8 -7.31 -1.54 -10.40
CA ASP A 8 -7.23 -0.30 -11.18
C ASP A 8 -5.97 0.52 -10.85
N ASN A 9 -5.30 0.23 -9.72
CA ASN A 9 -4.15 1.01 -9.20
C ASN A 9 -2.88 0.18 -8.96
N GLY A 10 -2.86 -1.11 -9.27
CA GLY A 10 -1.73 -2.01 -9.00
C GLY A 10 -0.46 -1.60 -9.75
N ASP A 11 -0.62 -1.15 -10.99
CA ASP A 11 0.47 -0.60 -11.80
C ASP A 11 1.04 0.68 -11.18
N TYR A 12 0.17 1.54 -10.63
CA TYR A 12 0.62 2.74 -9.93
C TYR A 12 1.43 2.40 -8.68
N GLY A 13 0.93 1.48 -7.83
CA GLY A 13 1.60 1.11 -6.58
C GLY A 13 3.01 0.62 -6.84
N LYS A 14 3.19 -0.26 -7.83
CA LYS A 14 4.53 -0.75 -8.21
C LYS A 14 5.41 0.38 -8.77
N ALA A 15 4.89 1.17 -9.72
CA ALA A 15 5.64 2.23 -10.38
C ALA A 15 6.12 3.31 -9.40
N ILE A 16 5.27 3.75 -8.46
CA ILE A 16 5.64 4.82 -7.52
C ILE A 16 6.70 4.34 -6.52
N ILE A 17 6.57 3.12 -5.99
CA ILE A 17 7.54 2.57 -5.03
C ILE A 17 8.90 2.42 -5.70
N GLN A 18 8.95 1.86 -6.91
CA GLN A 18 10.19 1.72 -7.68
C GLN A 18 10.85 3.08 -7.96
N TYR A 19 10.06 4.09 -8.32
CA TYR A 19 10.57 5.44 -8.56
C TYR A 19 11.13 6.08 -7.29
N LEU A 20 10.43 5.96 -6.15
CA LEU A 20 10.84 6.53 -4.88
C LEU A 20 12.11 5.85 -4.36
N GLU A 21 12.12 4.52 -4.32
CA GLU A 21 13.28 3.74 -3.86
C GLU A 21 14.48 3.87 -4.79
N GLY A 22 14.27 3.90 -6.11
CA GLY A 22 15.33 4.12 -7.10
C GLY A 22 16.00 5.49 -6.97
N ARG A 23 15.39 6.43 -6.24
CA ARG A 23 15.91 7.78 -5.97
C ARG A 23 16.27 8.01 -4.50
N GLY A 24 16.17 7.00 -3.64
CA GLY A 24 16.41 7.13 -2.21
C GLY A 24 15.41 8.06 -1.49
N ILE A 25 14.21 8.22 -2.03
CA ILE A 25 13.15 9.05 -1.45
C ILE A 25 12.40 8.25 -0.40
N SER A 26 12.36 8.76 0.83
CA SER A 26 11.54 8.19 1.89
C SER A 26 10.04 8.39 1.61
N TRP A 27 9.23 7.41 2.00
CA TRP A 27 7.79 7.43 1.80
C TRP A 27 7.06 6.80 2.97
N ILE A 28 5.78 7.13 3.08
CA ILE A 28 4.85 6.52 4.04
C ILE A 28 3.51 6.30 3.33
N TRP A 29 2.85 5.19 3.62
CA TRP A 29 1.53 4.91 3.06
C TRP A 29 0.45 5.70 3.82
N TRP A 30 -0.67 5.92 3.14
CA TRP A 30 -1.91 6.42 3.72
C TRP A 30 -3.00 5.37 3.51
N VAL A 31 -3.69 4.87 4.53
CA VAL A 31 -3.60 5.15 5.98
C VAL A 31 -3.78 3.86 6.77
N TYR A 32 -3.19 3.80 7.96
CA TYR A 32 -3.38 2.69 8.89
C TYR A 32 -4.64 2.89 9.74
N ASP A 33 -5.81 2.85 9.10
CA ASP A 33 -7.11 3.00 9.73
C ASP A 33 -8.17 2.18 8.94
N PRO A 34 -9.16 1.55 9.60
CA PRO A 34 -10.18 0.74 8.92
C PRO A 34 -11.40 1.52 8.43
N GLN A 35 -11.56 2.78 8.83
CA GLN A 35 -12.68 3.64 8.42
C GLN A 35 -12.28 4.56 7.27
N TRP A 36 -11.02 5.02 7.23
CA TRP A 36 -10.51 5.90 6.20
C TRP A 36 -10.07 5.11 4.98
N THR A 37 -10.40 5.63 3.79
CA THR A 37 -10.07 4.96 2.52
C THR A 37 -8.90 5.66 1.80
N PRO A 38 -8.02 4.90 1.12
CA PRO A 38 -7.92 3.44 1.09
C PRO A 38 -7.22 2.89 2.34
N GLY A 39 -7.95 2.14 3.18
CA GLY A 39 -7.47 1.67 4.47
C GLY A 39 -6.58 0.42 4.37
N MET A 40 -5.58 0.33 5.25
CA MET A 40 -4.65 -0.81 5.32
C MET A 40 -5.19 -2.02 6.07
N ILE A 41 -6.14 -1.81 6.98
CA ILE A 41 -6.71 -2.85 7.84
C ILE A 41 -8.23 -2.88 7.71
N GLU A 42 -8.83 -4.05 7.88
CA GLU A 42 -10.28 -4.22 7.84
C GLU A 42 -10.95 -3.86 9.18
N SER A 43 -10.22 -3.96 10.30
CA SER A 43 -10.75 -3.69 11.65
C SER A 43 -9.64 -3.49 12.68
N TRP A 44 -9.91 -2.63 13.67
CA TRP A 44 -9.10 -2.47 14.88
C TRP A 44 -9.06 -3.71 15.79
N LYS A 45 -9.99 -4.67 15.63
CA LYS A 45 -10.04 -5.87 16.49
C LYS A 45 -9.08 -6.96 16.01
N THR A 46 -9.04 -7.18 14.70
CA THR A 46 -8.27 -8.27 14.10
C THR A 46 -6.99 -7.80 13.42
N PHE A 47 -6.88 -6.50 13.12
CA PHE A 47 -5.79 -5.92 12.32
C PHE A 47 -5.56 -6.66 10.99
N LYS A 48 -6.60 -7.32 10.48
CA LYS A 48 -6.50 -8.07 9.23
C LYS A 48 -6.22 -7.09 8.10
N LEU A 49 -5.13 -7.34 7.36
CA LEU A 49 -4.72 -6.47 6.26
C LEU A 49 -5.69 -6.58 5.08
N THR A 50 -6.03 -5.42 4.51
CA THR A 50 -6.66 -5.32 3.20
C THR A 50 -5.67 -5.71 2.10
N ASP A 51 -6.11 -5.80 0.85
CA ASP A 51 -5.17 -6.09 -0.25
C ASP A 51 -4.13 -4.96 -0.42
N CYS A 52 -4.52 -3.70 -0.21
CA CYS A 52 -3.58 -2.57 -0.12
C CYS A 52 -2.61 -2.76 1.07
N GLY A 53 -3.14 -3.20 2.22
CA GLY A 53 -2.36 -3.57 3.40
C GLY A 53 -1.22 -4.54 3.08
N LYS A 54 -1.55 -5.65 2.42
CA LYS A 54 -0.59 -6.68 2.02
C LYS A 54 0.43 -6.16 1.00
N PHE A 55 0.00 -5.30 0.07
CA PHE A 55 0.91 -4.70 -0.91
C PHE A 55 1.98 -3.83 -0.24
N PHE A 56 1.56 -2.87 0.60
CA PHE A 56 2.51 -1.96 1.26
C PHE A 56 3.35 -2.66 2.33
N GLU A 57 2.84 -3.71 2.97
CA GLU A 57 3.66 -4.56 3.84
C GLU A 57 4.82 -5.20 3.07
N LYS A 58 4.53 -5.78 1.89
CA LYS A 58 5.57 -6.32 1.00
C LYS A 58 6.52 -5.24 0.50
N ALA A 59 5.99 -4.06 0.15
CA ALA A 59 6.80 -2.90 -0.26
C ALA A 59 7.81 -2.52 0.83
N ALA A 60 7.34 -2.36 2.07
CA ALA A 60 8.17 -1.98 3.20
C ALA A 60 9.23 -3.03 3.54
N LYS A 61 8.97 -4.32 3.26
CA LYS A 61 9.96 -5.41 3.38
C LYS A 61 10.92 -5.51 2.18
N GLY A 62 10.70 -4.75 1.11
CA GLY A 62 11.48 -4.84 -0.13
C GLY A 62 11.18 -6.08 -0.97
N GLU A 63 10.01 -6.69 -0.78
CA GLU A 63 9.59 -7.96 -1.41
C GLU A 63 8.75 -7.75 -2.69
N ILE A 64 8.72 -6.54 -3.23
CA ILE A 64 8.06 -6.27 -4.51
C ILE A 64 9.07 -6.50 -5.63
N ASP A 65 8.77 -7.41 -6.55
CA ASP A 65 9.61 -7.66 -7.73
C ASP A 65 9.95 -6.35 -8.43
N LYS A 66 11.23 -6.06 -8.58
CA LYS A 66 11.74 -4.88 -9.30
C LYS A 66 11.51 -5.01 -10.79
#